data_AF-A0A0R0ARU3-F1
#
_entry.id   AF-A0A0R0ARU3-F1
#
_cell.length_a   1.000
_cell.length_b   1.000
_cell.length_c   1.000
_cell.angle_alpha   90.00
_cell.angle_beta   90.00
_cell.angle_gamma   90.00
#
_symmetry.space_group_name_H-M   'P 1'
#
loop_
_entity.id
_entity.type
_entity.pdbx_description
1 polymer ?
#
loop_
_entity_poly.entity_id
_entity_poly.type
_entity_poly.pdbx_seq_one_letter_code
_entity_poly.pdbx_strand_id
1 'polypeptide(L)'
;MRRFAYLWVLFSLVSGSLSAQSQEARFTSAAPSPLKRSVFIAPNETRFSGSAQITGRFELIREPGGEGLAGVSRVMFKPDADSRRVLPHEVATGPVRKLWIRNTDEAISALLPPAQRKDLSSGARKLTGTATIVIRSYRSAADCDQRGYDALFVSLVGAPGDAVAVSDVDEVSTC
;
A
#
# COMPACT_ATOMS: atom_id res chain seq x y z
N MET A 1 50.55 -58.52 20.17
CA MET A 1 50.52 -57.05 20.30
C MET A 1 49.37 -56.51 19.45
N ARG A 2 48.25 -56.10 20.08
CA ARG A 2 47.04 -55.59 19.40
C ARG A 2 47.20 -54.09 19.14
N ARG A 3 47.13 -53.65 17.90
CA ARG A 3 47.14 -52.22 17.52
C ARG A 3 45.71 -51.73 17.36
N PHE A 4 45.39 -50.67 18.10
CA PHE A 4 44.21 -49.82 17.93
C PHE A 4 44.29 -49.05 16.60
N ALA A 5 43.15 -48.87 15.93
CA ALA A 5 42.96 -47.80 14.96
C ALA A 5 41.51 -47.32 15.06
N TYR A 6 41.30 -46.21 15.77
CA TYR A 6 40.05 -45.45 15.76
C TYR A 6 39.99 -44.67 14.45
N LEU A 7 39.04 -45.00 13.58
CA LEU A 7 38.71 -44.23 12.39
C LEU A 7 37.71 -43.13 12.77
N TRP A 8 38.21 -41.90 12.92
CA TRP A 8 37.38 -40.71 12.99
C TRP A 8 37.00 -40.29 11.56
N VAL A 9 35.73 -40.44 11.19
CA VAL A 9 35.18 -39.86 9.97
C VAL A 9 34.73 -38.44 10.30
N LEU A 10 35.53 -37.45 9.89
CA LEU A 10 35.15 -36.05 9.89
C LEU A 10 34.13 -35.81 8.78
N PHE A 11 32.86 -35.65 9.17
CA PHE A 11 31.80 -35.21 8.27
C PHE A 11 31.97 -33.71 8.05
N SER A 12 32.57 -33.33 6.92
CA SER A 12 32.64 -31.94 6.49
C SER A 12 31.23 -31.48 6.09
N LEU A 13 30.55 -30.81 7.01
CA LEU A 13 29.38 -29.99 6.68
C LEU A 13 29.86 -28.86 5.76
N VAL A 14 29.64 -29.05 4.46
CA VAL A 14 29.67 -27.95 3.51
C VAL A 14 28.50 -27.05 3.88
N SER A 15 28.78 -26.04 4.70
CA SER A 15 27.90 -24.91 4.95
C SER A 15 27.73 -24.17 3.63
N GLY A 16 26.79 -24.64 2.81
CA GLY A 16 26.32 -23.92 1.65
C GLY A 16 25.68 -22.64 2.16
N SER A 17 26.43 -21.55 2.11
CA SER A 17 25.93 -20.21 2.30
C SER A 17 24.76 -20.02 1.34
N LEU A 18 23.52 -20.07 1.86
CA LEU A 18 22.36 -19.56 1.15
C LEU A 18 22.62 -18.07 0.96
N SER A 19 23.25 -17.71 -0.15
CA SER A 19 23.11 -16.39 -0.73
C SER A 19 21.63 -16.25 -1.04
N ALA A 20 20.87 -15.67 -0.12
CA ALA A 20 19.57 -15.10 -0.40
C ALA A 20 19.82 -13.96 -1.40
N GLN A 21 20.02 -14.33 -2.67
CA GLN A 21 19.84 -13.40 -3.77
C GLN A 21 18.40 -12.93 -3.61
N SER A 22 18.22 -11.66 -3.22
CA SER A 22 16.90 -11.05 -3.20
C SER A 22 16.38 -11.14 -4.63
N GLN A 23 15.51 -12.12 -4.87
CA GLN A 23 14.91 -12.30 -6.17
C GLN A 23 14.16 -11.00 -6.45
N GLU A 24 14.58 -10.29 -7.50
CA GLU A 24 13.98 -9.00 -7.84
C GLU A 24 12.48 -9.19 -7.99
N ALA A 25 11.71 -8.42 -7.20
CA ALA A 25 10.26 -8.48 -7.20
C ALA A 25 9.73 -8.31 -8.63
N ARG A 26 8.97 -9.30 -9.12
CA ARG A 26 8.35 -9.25 -10.44
C ARG A 26 6.99 -8.58 -10.34
N PHE A 27 6.76 -7.58 -11.18
CA PHE A 27 5.51 -6.83 -11.23
C PHE A 27 4.72 -7.11 -12.49
N THR A 28 3.40 -7.19 -12.37
CA THR A 28 2.47 -7.42 -13.48
C THR A 28 1.18 -6.60 -13.30
N SER A 29 0.36 -6.50 -14.35
CA SER A 29 -1.01 -5.98 -14.29
C SER A 29 -1.90 -6.83 -15.20
N ALA A 30 -3.17 -7.01 -14.83
CA ALA A 30 -4.11 -7.84 -15.58
C ALA A 30 -4.66 -7.16 -16.85
N ALA A 31 -4.47 -5.86 -16.97
CA ALA A 31 -4.79 -5.05 -18.14
C ALA A 31 -3.62 -4.09 -18.44
N PRO A 32 -3.56 -3.49 -19.65
CA PRO A 32 -2.55 -2.48 -19.97
C PRO A 32 -2.54 -1.36 -18.93
N SER A 33 -1.43 -1.22 -18.22
CA SER A 33 -1.27 -0.17 -17.21
C SER A 33 -0.71 1.13 -17.82
N PRO A 34 -1.28 2.30 -17.50
CA PRO A 34 -0.66 3.59 -17.79
C PRO A 34 0.53 3.88 -16.86
N LEU A 35 0.71 3.08 -15.79
CA LEU A 35 1.84 3.17 -14.87
C LEU A 35 2.98 2.27 -15.36
N LYS A 36 4.14 2.87 -15.63
CA LYS A 36 5.31 2.16 -16.15
C LYS A 36 6.40 2.11 -15.10
N ARG A 37 6.95 0.92 -14.86
CA ARG A 37 8.05 0.72 -13.90
C ARG A 37 9.20 1.65 -14.25
N SER A 38 9.60 2.47 -13.28
CA SER A 38 10.77 3.33 -13.40
C SER A 38 12.04 2.50 -13.23
N VAL A 39 13.15 2.96 -13.81
CA VAL A 39 14.44 2.28 -13.68
C VAL A 39 14.90 2.35 -12.21
N PHE A 40 14.88 1.18 -11.56
CA PHE A 40 15.47 0.75 -10.28
C PHE A 40 15.79 1.83 -9.21
N ILE A 41 15.21 1.74 -8.00
CA ILE A 41 15.46 2.75 -6.94
C ILE A 41 15.84 2.16 -5.56
N ALA A 42 15.48 0.93 -5.20
CA ALA A 42 16.05 0.21 -4.04
C ALA A 42 15.63 -1.28 -4.11
N PRO A 43 16.34 -2.21 -3.45
CA PRO A 43 15.96 -3.63 -3.44
C PRO A 43 14.53 -3.88 -2.92
N ASN A 44 14.04 -3.03 -2.01
CA ASN A 44 12.73 -3.19 -1.38
C ASN A 44 11.66 -2.20 -1.88
N GLU A 45 12.02 -1.28 -2.78
CA GLU A 45 11.11 -0.27 -3.32
C GLU A 45 11.07 -0.31 -4.84
N THR A 46 9.88 -0.35 -5.42
CA THR A 46 9.67 -0.20 -6.86
C THR A 46 8.79 1.01 -7.12
N ARG A 47 9.26 1.93 -7.96
CA ARG A 47 8.50 3.10 -8.39
C ARG A 47 7.96 2.94 -9.80
N PHE A 48 6.87 3.63 -10.06
CA PHE A 48 6.21 3.68 -11.35
C PHE A 48 5.99 5.14 -11.75
N SER A 49 6.29 5.42 -13.01
CA SER A 49 6.01 6.68 -13.70
C SER A 49 4.63 6.64 -14.36
N GLY A 50 4.10 7.81 -14.71
CA GLY A 50 2.77 7.97 -15.28
C GLY A 50 1.68 8.27 -14.25
N SER A 51 0.44 8.26 -14.72
CA SER A 51 -0.76 8.52 -13.93
C SER A 51 -1.86 7.52 -14.26
N ALA A 52 -2.70 7.21 -13.29
CA ALA A 52 -3.86 6.34 -13.48
C ALA A 52 -5.11 6.99 -12.90
N GLN A 53 -6.22 6.89 -13.61
CA GLN A 53 -7.55 7.13 -13.06
C GLN A 53 -8.02 5.82 -12.41
N ILE A 54 -8.41 5.88 -11.13
CA ILE A 54 -8.93 4.74 -10.39
C ILE A 54 -10.22 5.11 -9.66
N THR A 55 -11.14 4.16 -9.60
CA THR A 55 -12.39 4.24 -8.87
C THR A 55 -12.35 3.28 -7.69
N GLY A 56 -12.97 3.66 -6.58
CA GLY A 56 -12.98 2.83 -5.38
C GLY A 56 -13.56 3.52 -4.17
N ARG A 57 -13.36 2.88 -3.03
CA ARG A 57 -13.78 3.37 -1.72
C ARG A 57 -12.59 3.99 -1.00
N PHE A 58 -12.72 5.23 -0.55
CA PHE A 58 -11.74 5.85 0.33
C PHE A 58 -12.13 5.62 1.79
N GLU A 59 -11.12 5.56 2.65
CA GLU A 59 -11.24 5.53 4.10
C GLU A 59 -10.31 6.62 4.67
N LEU A 60 -10.89 7.53 5.42
CA LEU A 60 -10.18 8.57 6.16
C LEU A 60 -10.11 8.12 7.60
N ILE A 61 -8.89 7.89 8.09
CA ILE A 61 -8.64 7.37 9.43
C ILE A 61 -8.04 8.49 10.26
N ARG A 62 -8.68 8.76 11.40
CA ARG A 62 -8.14 9.64 12.44
C ARG A 62 -7.23 8.84 13.36
N GLU A 63 -6.02 9.32 13.61
CA GLU A 63 -5.14 8.73 14.62
C GLU A 63 -5.68 9.03 16.02
N PRO A 64 -5.52 8.10 16.99
CA PRO A 64 -5.88 8.36 18.38
C PRO A 64 -5.17 9.60 18.93
N GLY A 65 -5.91 10.53 19.54
CA GLY A 65 -5.36 11.75 20.14
C GLY A 65 -5.22 12.95 19.20
N GLY A 66 -5.57 12.81 17.91
CA GLY A 66 -5.59 13.93 16.97
C GLY A 66 -6.90 14.72 17.01
N GLU A 67 -6.83 16.05 17.18
CA GLU A 67 -8.01 16.94 17.14
C GLU A 67 -8.25 17.54 15.74
N GLY A 68 -9.53 17.73 15.37
CA GLY A 68 -9.90 18.39 14.12
C GLY A 68 -9.45 17.66 12.84
N LEU A 69 -9.19 18.43 11.77
CA LEU A 69 -8.60 17.91 10.52
C LEU A 69 -7.12 17.53 10.71
N ALA A 70 -6.43 18.16 11.67
CA ALA A 70 -5.05 17.84 12.02
C ALA A 70 -4.89 16.42 12.62
N GLY A 71 -6.00 15.82 13.10
CA GLY A 71 -6.02 14.44 13.56
C GLY A 71 -6.27 13.39 12.46
N VAL A 72 -6.66 13.78 11.24
CA VAL A 72 -6.82 12.82 10.14
C VAL A 72 -5.47 12.60 9.49
N SER A 73 -4.84 11.49 9.81
CA SER A 73 -3.43 11.31 9.47
C SER A 73 -3.23 10.46 8.22
N ARG A 74 -4.25 9.69 7.80
CA ARG A 74 -4.11 8.77 6.65
C ARG A 74 -5.36 8.68 5.80
N VAL A 75 -5.15 8.74 4.48
CA VAL A 75 -6.16 8.38 3.47
C VAL A 75 -5.76 7.03 2.87
N MET A 76 -6.61 6.03 3.06
CA MET A 76 -6.51 4.75 2.38
C MET A 76 -7.54 4.68 1.25
N PHE A 77 -7.14 4.17 0.11
CA PHE A 77 -8.02 3.92 -1.03
C PHE A 77 -8.09 2.41 -1.31
N LYS A 78 -9.30 1.90 -1.51
CA LYS A 78 -9.58 0.51 -1.88
C LYS A 78 -10.13 0.51 -3.31
N PRO A 79 -9.28 0.28 -4.33
CA PRO A 79 -9.70 0.30 -5.72
C PRO A 79 -10.71 -0.82 -6.01
N ASP A 80 -11.66 -0.56 -6.91
CA ASP A 80 -12.63 -1.56 -7.36
C ASP A 80 -12.01 -2.65 -8.25
N ALA A 81 -12.82 -3.58 -8.77
CA ALA A 81 -12.31 -4.67 -9.58
C ALA A 81 -11.59 -4.20 -10.85
N ASP A 82 -12.14 -3.23 -11.57
CA ASP A 82 -11.57 -2.76 -12.83
C ASP A 82 -10.31 -1.94 -12.61
N SER A 83 -10.31 -1.06 -11.61
CA SER A 83 -9.15 -0.26 -11.23
C SER A 83 -7.99 -1.14 -10.76
N ARG A 84 -8.26 -2.26 -10.08
CA ARG A 84 -7.22 -3.23 -9.67
C ARG A 84 -6.53 -3.88 -10.85
N ARG A 85 -7.19 -4.04 -12.00
CA ARG A 85 -6.61 -4.72 -13.17
C ARG A 85 -5.52 -3.88 -13.83
N VAL A 86 -5.62 -2.55 -13.76
CA VAL A 86 -4.66 -1.63 -14.36
C VAL A 86 -3.52 -1.24 -13.41
N LEU A 87 -3.60 -1.56 -12.12
CA LEU A 87 -2.56 -1.25 -11.15
C LEU A 87 -1.46 -2.35 -11.16
N PRO A 88 -0.19 -1.97 -11.39
CA PRO A 88 0.92 -2.91 -11.28
C PRO A 88 1.04 -3.46 -9.86
N HIS A 89 1.21 -4.76 -9.71
CA HIS A 89 1.37 -5.42 -8.42
C HIS A 89 2.41 -6.52 -8.50
N GLU A 90 3.00 -6.88 -7.35
CA GLU A 90 3.92 -8.01 -7.29
C GLU A 90 3.17 -9.32 -7.50
N VAL A 91 3.70 -10.17 -8.38
CA VAL A 91 3.11 -11.46 -8.76
C VAL A 91 2.81 -12.33 -7.53
N ALA A 92 3.71 -12.33 -6.53
CA ALA A 92 3.56 -13.12 -5.31
C ALA A 92 2.39 -12.67 -4.42
N THR A 93 2.09 -11.36 -4.40
CA THR A 93 1.03 -10.79 -3.54
C THR A 93 -0.33 -10.69 -4.21
N GLY A 94 -0.36 -10.71 -5.54
CA GLY A 94 -1.58 -10.52 -6.33
C GLY A 94 -2.10 -9.08 -6.32
N PRO A 95 -3.35 -8.85 -6.80
CA PRO A 95 -3.85 -7.52 -7.08
C PRO A 95 -3.93 -6.58 -5.87
N VAL A 96 -3.68 -5.28 -6.10
CA VAL A 96 -3.69 -4.23 -5.08
C VAL A 96 -5.03 -4.14 -4.37
N ARG A 97 -5.10 -4.48 -3.08
CA ARG A 97 -6.35 -4.38 -2.30
C ARG A 97 -6.51 -3.04 -1.58
N LYS A 98 -5.39 -2.40 -1.25
CA LYS A 98 -5.29 -1.16 -0.48
C LYS A 98 -4.15 -0.32 -1.05
N LEU A 99 -4.36 0.98 -1.10
CA LEU A 99 -3.42 1.98 -1.58
C LEU A 99 -3.40 3.16 -0.61
N TRP A 100 -2.24 3.52 -0.08
CA TRP A 100 -2.12 4.72 0.76
C TRP A 100 -1.91 5.97 -0.10
N ILE A 101 -2.53 7.08 0.27
CA ILE A 101 -2.30 8.38 -0.37
C ILE A 101 -1.36 9.19 0.51
N ARG A 102 -0.22 9.61 -0.05
CA ARG A 102 0.84 10.28 0.72
C ARG A 102 0.58 11.76 1.00
N ASN A 103 -0.02 12.47 0.04
CA ASN A 103 -0.43 13.88 0.18
C ASN A 103 -1.84 13.94 0.79
N THR A 104 -1.94 13.51 2.05
CA THR A 104 -3.19 13.31 2.78
C THR A 104 -4.05 14.58 2.81
N ASP A 105 -3.48 15.76 3.08
CA ASP A 105 -4.24 17.01 3.23
C ASP A 105 -4.94 17.46 1.94
N GLU A 106 -4.25 17.33 0.81
CA GLU A 106 -4.79 17.63 -0.52
C GLU A 106 -5.92 16.65 -0.86
N ALA A 107 -5.70 15.36 -0.59
CA ALA A 107 -6.70 14.32 -0.83
C ALA A 107 -7.95 14.50 0.04
N ILE A 108 -7.80 14.75 1.34
CA ILE A 108 -8.93 15.04 2.25
C ILE A 108 -9.71 16.25 1.76
N SER A 109 -9.00 17.31 1.39
CA SER A 109 -9.63 18.55 0.96
C SER A 109 -10.50 18.36 -0.28
N ALA A 110 -10.08 17.47 -1.19
CA ALA A 110 -10.86 17.11 -2.36
C ALA A 110 -12.00 16.15 -2.03
N LEU A 111 -11.72 15.06 -1.29
CA LEU A 111 -12.65 13.96 -1.03
C LEU A 111 -13.78 14.32 -0.07
N LEU A 112 -13.55 15.27 0.83
CA LEU A 112 -14.58 15.75 1.76
C LEU A 112 -14.97 17.20 1.43
N PRO A 113 -16.17 17.40 0.87
CA PRO A 113 -16.77 18.72 0.77
C PRO A 113 -16.79 19.41 2.15
N PRO A 114 -16.69 20.75 2.22
CA PRO A 114 -16.64 21.49 3.48
C PRO A 114 -17.76 21.14 4.47
N ALA A 115 -18.95 20.79 3.98
CA ALA A 115 -20.08 20.37 4.80
C ALA A 115 -19.78 19.07 5.59
N GLN A 116 -19.15 18.08 4.96
CA GLN A 116 -18.85 16.76 5.56
C GLN A 116 -17.60 16.78 6.45
N ARG A 117 -16.74 17.79 6.32
CA ARG A 117 -15.58 17.94 7.23
C ARG A 117 -15.99 18.20 8.68
N LYS A 118 -17.21 18.72 8.91
CA LYS A 118 -17.77 18.90 10.26
C LYS A 118 -18.06 17.56 10.95
N ASP A 119 -18.33 16.50 10.19
CA ASP A 119 -18.60 15.17 10.73
C ASP A 119 -17.34 14.46 11.22
N LEU A 120 -16.15 14.90 10.76
CA LEU A 120 -14.90 14.52 11.43
C LEU A 120 -14.81 15.19 12.80
N SER A 121 -15.21 16.45 12.93
CA SER A 121 -15.15 17.17 14.19
C SER A 121 -16.09 16.60 15.27
N SER A 122 -17.10 15.79 14.90
CA SER A 122 -18.05 15.17 15.84
C SER A 122 -17.54 13.90 16.53
N GLY A 123 -16.28 13.50 16.29
CA GLY A 123 -15.64 12.37 16.97
C GLY A 123 -15.61 11.06 16.19
N ALA A 124 -16.10 11.05 14.94
CA ALA A 124 -15.96 9.89 14.06
C ALA A 124 -14.48 9.52 13.87
N ARG A 125 -14.12 8.28 14.20
CA ARG A 125 -12.74 7.75 14.03
C ARG A 125 -12.43 7.42 12.58
N LYS A 126 -13.47 7.17 11.79
CA LYS A 126 -13.37 6.75 10.40
C LYS A 126 -14.50 7.34 9.57
N LEU A 127 -14.18 7.93 8.43
CA LEU A 127 -15.14 8.25 7.39
C LEU A 127 -14.85 7.39 6.16
N THR A 128 -15.90 6.93 5.48
CA THR A 128 -15.76 6.18 4.23
C THR A 128 -16.71 6.70 3.18
N GLY A 129 -16.24 6.81 1.94
CA GLY A 129 -17.05 7.20 0.79
C GLY A 129 -16.47 6.62 -0.50
N THR A 130 -17.12 6.85 -1.62
CA THR A 130 -16.63 6.43 -2.94
C THR A 130 -16.10 7.62 -3.72
N ALA A 131 -15.08 7.39 -4.55
CA ALA A 131 -14.58 8.43 -5.43
C ALA A 131 -13.91 7.82 -6.66
N THR A 132 -13.79 8.65 -7.70
CA THR A 132 -12.85 8.40 -8.79
C THR A 132 -11.76 9.45 -8.71
N ILE A 133 -10.51 9.01 -8.64
CA ILE A 133 -9.34 9.88 -8.46
C ILE A 133 -8.29 9.62 -9.54
N VAL A 134 -7.51 10.64 -9.85
CA VAL A 134 -6.27 10.50 -10.59
C VAL A 134 -5.12 10.39 -9.60
N ILE A 135 -4.29 9.36 -9.76
CA ILE A 135 -3.07 9.14 -8.98
C ILE A 135 -1.82 9.25 -9.84
N ARG A 136 -0.70 9.59 -9.21
CA ARG A 136 0.64 9.59 -9.82
C ARG A 136 1.70 9.14 -8.83
N SER A 137 2.94 9.01 -9.31
CA SER A 137 4.10 8.64 -8.49
C SER A 137 3.85 7.36 -7.69
N TYR A 138 3.15 6.41 -8.31
CA TYR A 138 2.78 5.14 -7.71
C TYR A 138 4.04 4.35 -7.33
N ARG A 139 4.06 3.78 -6.14
CA ARG A 139 5.16 2.95 -5.68
C ARG A 139 4.69 1.80 -4.83
N SER A 140 5.57 0.82 -4.74
CA SER A 140 5.44 -0.31 -3.86
C SER A 140 6.68 -0.44 -2.99
N ALA A 141 6.50 -0.71 -1.71
CA ALA A 141 7.57 -0.98 -0.76
C ALA A 141 7.24 -2.25 0.02
N ALA A 142 8.24 -3.07 0.29
CA ALA A 142 8.11 -4.18 1.23
C ALA A 142 8.55 -3.73 2.63
N ASP A 143 7.68 -3.95 3.61
CA ASP A 143 7.96 -3.76 5.04
C ASP A 143 7.41 -4.97 5.81
N CYS A 144 8.20 -5.53 6.73
CA CYS A 144 7.86 -6.74 7.49
C CYS A 144 7.28 -7.89 6.62
N ASP A 145 7.92 -8.20 5.49
CA ASP A 145 7.48 -9.22 4.50
C ASP A 145 6.09 -8.95 3.87
N GLN A 146 5.50 -7.79 4.12
CA GLN A 146 4.27 -7.33 3.50
C GLN A 146 4.55 -6.23 2.50
N ARG A 147 4.02 -6.38 1.29
CA ARG A 147 4.15 -5.36 0.26
C ARG A 147 3.02 -4.34 0.36
N GLY A 148 3.39 -3.13 0.73
CA GLY A 148 2.54 -1.95 0.67
C GLY A 148 2.56 -1.30 -0.71
N TYR A 149 1.52 -0.51 -0.97
CA TYR A 149 1.38 0.33 -2.15
C TYR A 149 0.97 1.73 -1.72
N ASP A 150 1.57 2.75 -2.32
CA ASP A 150 1.17 4.14 -2.12
C ASP A 150 1.31 4.98 -3.39
N ALA A 151 0.61 6.11 -3.42
CA ALA A 151 0.63 7.06 -4.52
C ALA A 151 0.43 8.50 -4.04
N LEU A 152 0.60 9.45 -4.95
CA LEU A 152 0.12 10.81 -4.78
C LEU A 152 -1.25 10.96 -5.45
N PHE A 153 -2.18 11.57 -4.72
CA PHE A 153 -3.42 12.11 -5.29
C PHE A 153 -3.09 13.30 -6.20
N VAL A 154 -3.82 13.44 -7.29
CA VAL A 154 -3.68 14.56 -8.25
C VAL A 154 -4.99 15.33 -8.34
N SER A 155 -6.10 14.64 -8.62
CA SER A 155 -7.39 15.28 -8.80
C SER A 155 -8.54 14.31 -8.60
N LEU A 156 -9.73 14.85 -8.38
CA LEU A 156 -10.99 14.13 -8.50
C LEU A 156 -11.45 14.05 -9.94
N VAL A 157 -12.20 13.00 -10.26
CA VAL A 157 -12.97 12.88 -11.50
C VAL A 157 -14.44 12.86 -11.11
N GLY A 158 -15.12 13.99 -11.32
CA GLY A 158 -16.48 14.21 -10.85
C GLY A 158 -16.56 14.49 -9.34
N ALA A 159 -17.79 14.48 -8.81
CA ALA A 159 -18.02 14.64 -7.37
C ALA A 159 -17.75 13.31 -6.63
N PRO A 160 -17.13 13.34 -5.45
CA PRO A 160 -17.07 12.16 -4.60
C PRO A 160 -18.47 11.80 -4.10
N GLY A 161 -18.72 10.52 -3.85
CA GLY A 161 -19.91 10.08 -3.14
C GLY A 161 -19.88 10.54 -1.68
N ASP A 162 -21.06 10.63 -1.08
CA ASP A 162 -21.17 11.07 0.32
C ASP A 162 -20.38 10.18 1.26
N ALA A 163 -19.57 10.80 2.13
CA ALA A 163 -18.84 10.10 3.15
C ALA A 163 -19.74 9.83 4.37
N VAL A 164 -19.68 8.60 4.88
CA VAL A 164 -20.44 8.16 6.05
C VAL A 164 -19.46 7.81 7.17
N ALA A 165 -19.81 8.20 8.40
CA ALA A 165 -19.06 7.82 9.60
C ALA A 165 -19.23 6.34 9.92
N VAL A 166 -18.14 5.68 10.26
CA VAL A 166 -18.11 4.27 10.65
C VAL A 166 -17.60 4.17 12.08
N SER A 167 -18.40 3.55 12.96
CA SER A 167 -18.11 3.43 14.39
C SER A 167 -17.13 2.30 14.73
N ASP A 168 -17.03 1.28 13.86
CA ASP A 168 -16.07 0.18 14.04
C ASP A 168 -14.75 0.46 13.34
N VAL A 169 -13.69 0.48 14.15
CA VAL A 169 -12.31 0.53 13.68
C VAL A 169 -11.80 -0.91 13.67
N ASP A 170 -11.79 -1.55 12.51
CA ASP A 170 -10.93 -2.71 12.31
C ASP A 170 -9.51 -2.30 12.68
N GLU A 171 -8.90 -3.07 13.58
CA GLU A 171 -7.60 -2.87 14.17
C GLU A 171 -6.57 -2.43 13.11
N VAL A 172 -5.96 -1.27 13.34
CA VAL A 172 -4.78 -0.86 12.56
C VAL A 172 -3.71 -1.86 12.91
N SER A 173 -3.46 -2.81 12.01
CA SER A 173 -2.31 -3.71 12.10
C SER A 173 -1.05 -2.85 12.13
N THR A 174 -0.55 -2.61 13.33
CA THR A 174 0.85 -2.35 13.60
C THR A 174 1.57 -3.68 13.46
N CYS A 175 2.66 -3.69 12.70
CA CYS A 175 3.69 -4.69 12.91
C CYS A 175 4.30 -4.50 14.30
#